data_AF-C1DWI7-F1
#
_entry.id   AF-C1DWI7-F1
#
_cell.length_a   1.000
_cell.length_b   1.000
_cell.length_c   1.000
_cell.angle_alpha   90.00
_cell.angle_beta   90.00
_cell.angle_gamma   90.00
#
_symmetry.space_group_name_H-M   'P 1'
#
loop_
_entity.id
_entity.type
_entity.pdbx_description
1 polymer ?
#
loop_
_entity_poly.entity_id
_entity_poly.type
_entity_poly.pdbx_seq_one_letter_code
_entity_poly.pdbx_strand_id
1 'polypeptide(L)'
;MERKSISQKIFMIVLGGSFVGSLFVGGLVYFMLASSNVQDALVKAVISVIISQIMFLIPVFGIKKIIDDKIVSKLKTVVNGMHEVSMGNLDYEIYVEKTGDELEELAESFDRMRMSIKAIMEKLEKGEL
;
A
#
# COMPACT_ATOMS: atom_id res chain seq x y z
N MET A 1 -2.75 -0.08 -20.80
CA MET A 1 -1.77 -0.85 -19.98
C MET A 1 -1.98 -0.46 -18.53
N GLU A 2 -2.74 -1.26 -17.76
CA GLU A 2 -3.00 -0.95 -16.35
C GLU A 2 -1.68 -0.92 -15.57
N ARG A 3 -1.31 0.27 -15.06
CA ARG A 3 -0.14 0.37 -14.19
C ARG A 3 -0.47 -0.35 -12.89
N LYS A 4 0.15 -1.51 -12.66
CA LYS A 4 0.04 -2.23 -11.37
C LYS A 4 0.34 -1.26 -10.23
N SER A 5 -0.56 -1.20 -9.25
CA SER A 5 -0.42 -0.37 -8.06
C SER A 5 0.94 -0.60 -7.39
N ILE A 6 1.58 0.47 -6.91
CA ILE A 6 2.87 0.36 -6.19
C ILE A 6 2.72 -0.55 -4.97
N SER A 7 1.58 -0.47 -4.26
CA SER A 7 1.24 -1.38 -3.16
C SER A 7 1.31 -2.86 -3.59
N GLN A 8 0.81 -3.20 -4.78
CA GLN A 8 0.85 -4.57 -5.29
C GLN A 8 2.29 -5.02 -5.63
N LYS A 9 3.14 -4.12 -6.11
CA LYS A 9 4.56 -4.43 -6.34
C LYS A 9 5.29 -4.72 -5.03
N ILE A 10 5.10 -3.87 -4.02
CA ILE A 10 5.69 -4.06 -2.69
C ILE A 10 5.18 -5.37 -2.08
N PHE A 11 3.88 -5.64 -2.16
CA PHE A 11 3.29 -6.89 -1.68
C PHE A 11 3.95 -8.12 -2.31
N MET A 12 4.20 -8.11 -3.63
CA MET A 12 4.86 -9.22 -4.31
C MET A 12 6.31 -9.41 -3.83
N ILE A 13 7.04 -8.33 -3.56
CA ILE A 13 8.40 -8.39 -2.99
C ILE A 13 8.37 -9.02 -1.60
N VAL A 14 7.46 -8.55 -0.74
CA VAL A 14 7.32 -9.05 0.63
C VAL A 14 6.89 -10.52 0.64
N LEU A 15 5.95 -10.90 -0.24
CA LEU A 15 5.51 -12.29 -0.40
C LEU A 15 6.65 -13.18 -0.88
N GLY A 16 7.45 -12.74 -1.86
CA GLY A 16 8.66 -13.46 -2.27
C GLY A 16 9.66 -13.63 -1.13
N GLY A 17 9.86 -12.58 -0.33
CA GLY A 17 10.71 -12.62 0.86
C GLY A 17 10.25 -13.63 1.91
N SER A 18 8.94 -13.77 2.14
CA SER A 18 8.42 -14.75 3.09
C SER A 18 8.67 -16.20 2.65
N PHE A 19 8.58 -16.49 1.35
CA PHE A 19 8.96 -17.79 0.78
C PHE A 19 10.45 -18.09 0.96
N VAL A 20 11.33 -17.12 0.73
CA VAL A 20 12.77 -17.30 0.96
C VAL A 20 13.05 -17.52 2.45
N GLY A 21 12.39 -16.76 3.32
CA GLY A 21 12.52 -16.89 4.78
C GLY A 21 12.04 -18.24 5.31
N SER A 22 10.91 -18.76 4.84
CA SER A 22 10.38 -20.06 5.26
C SER A 22 11.30 -21.20 4.82
N LEU A 23 11.86 -21.15 3.60
CA LEU A 23 12.87 -22.10 3.14
C LEU A 23 14.14 -22.05 3.99
N PHE A 24 14.59 -20.86 4.38
CA PHE A 24 15.74 -20.70 5.27
C PHE A 24 15.49 -21.34 6.64
N VAL A 25 14.32 -21.11 7.24
CA VAL A 25 13.91 -21.76 8.50
C VAL A 25 13.88 -23.28 8.33
N GLY A 26 13.31 -23.79 7.24
CA GLY A 26 13.31 -25.22 6.91
C GLY A 26 14.71 -25.80 6.84
N GLY A 27 15.64 -25.11 6.16
CA GLY A 27 17.04 -25.50 6.06
C GLY A 27 17.73 -25.55 7.43
N LEU A 28 17.50 -24.56 8.29
CA LEU A 28 18.03 -24.55 9.67
C LEU A 28 17.47 -25.70 10.50
N VAL A 29 16.16 -25.94 10.44
CA VAL A 29 15.51 -27.04 11.16
C VAL A 29 16.05 -28.39 10.68
N TYR A 30 16.19 -28.59 9.37
CA TYR A 30 16.77 -29.80 8.81
C TYR A 30 18.20 -30.01 9.31
N PHE A 31 19.06 -28.99 9.21
CA PHE A 31 20.45 -29.04 9.65
C PHE A 31 20.56 -29.40 11.14
N MET A 32 19.73 -28.78 11.98
CA MET A 32 19.72 -29.03 13.42
C MET A 32 19.27 -30.46 13.75
N LEU A 33 18.21 -30.96 13.11
CA LEU A 33 17.68 -32.31 13.33
C LEU A 33 18.59 -33.41 12.78
N ALA A 34 19.19 -33.18 11.60
CA ALA A 34 20.15 -34.10 10.99
C ALA A 34 21.42 -34.22 11.85
N SER A 35 21.94 -33.10 12.36
CA SER A 35 23.09 -33.10 13.27
C SER A 35 22.81 -33.82 14.60
N SER A 36 21.55 -33.86 15.00
CA SER A 36 21.09 -34.55 16.22
C SER A 36 20.71 -36.03 15.96
N ASN A 37 20.93 -36.54 14.74
CA ASN A 37 20.63 -37.90 14.30
C ASN A 37 19.15 -38.33 14.51
N VAL A 38 18.24 -37.36 14.40
CA VAL A 38 16.80 -37.59 14.57
C VAL A 38 16.24 -38.24 13.32
N GLN A 39 15.61 -39.42 13.46
CA GLN A 39 14.84 -40.03 12.37
C GLN A 39 13.73 -39.07 11.91
N ASP A 40 13.47 -39.05 10.61
CA ASP A 40 12.50 -38.16 9.93
C ASP A 40 12.84 -36.64 9.95
N ALA A 41 14.11 -36.29 10.07
CA ALA A 41 14.57 -34.89 10.02
C ALA A 41 14.04 -34.11 8.79
N LEU A 42 14.00 -34.74 7.61
CA LEU A 42 13.49 -34.13 6.37
C LEU A 42 11.99 -33.81 6.48
N VAL A 43 11.18 -34.79 6.92
CA VAL A 43 9.72 -34.60 7.06
C VAL A 43 9.39 -33.48 8.04
N LYS A 44 10.08 -33.45 9.18
CA LYS A 44 9.90 -32.39 10.19
C LYS A 44 10.32 -31.01 9.67
N ALA A 45 11.38 -30.93 8.87
CA ALA A 45 11.79 -29.69 8.23
C ALA A 45 10.78 -29.21 7.17
N VAL A 46 10.21 -30.10 6.37
CA VAL A 46 9.15 -29.72 5.40
C VAL A 46 7.91 -29.21 6.14
N ILE A 47 7.52 -29.87 7.24
CA ILE A 47 6.41 -29.41 8.08
C ILE A 47 6.72 -28.01 8.66
N SER A 48 7.96 -27.74 9.10
CA SER A 48 8.32 -26.43 9.63
C SER A 48 8.28 -25.32 8.57
N VAL A 49 8.63 -25.62 7.31
CA VAL A 49 8.46 -24.68 6.18
C VAL A 49 6.97 -24.36 5.99
N ILE A 50 6.09 -25.36 5.99
CA ILE A 50 4.65 -25.14 5.79
C ILE A 50 4.06 -24.30 6.93
N ILE A 51 4.36 -24.64 8.18
CA ILE A 51 3.86 -23.91 9.35
C ILE A 51 4.38 -22.47 9.35
N SER A 52 5.69 -22.28 9.12
CA SER A 52 6.27 -20.93 9.06
C SER A 52 5.68 -20.11 7.92
N GLN A 53 5.47 -20.71 6.74
CA GLN A 53 4.85 -20.01 5.62
C GLN A 53 3.43 -19.54 5.97
N ILE A 54 2.59 -20.40 6.56
CA ILE A 54 1.23 -20.02 6.99
C ILE A 54 1.30 -18.86 8.00
N MET A 55 2.20 -18.95 8.97
CA MET A 55 2.41 -17.89 9.97
C MET A 55 2.85 -16.56 9.36
N PHE A 56 3.66 -16.57 8.29
CA PHE A 56 4.05 -15.35 7.58
C PHE A 56 2.94 -14.79 6.69
N LEU A 57 2.07 -15.62 6.11
CA LEU A 57 1.03 -15.14 5.21
C LEU A 57 0.01 -14.27 5.93
N ILE A 58 -0.40 -14.63 7.15
CA ILE A 58 -1.40 -13.89 7.93
C ILE A 58 -1.06 -12.38 8.05
N PRO A 59 0.11 -11.98 8.59
CA PRO A 59 0.47 -10.57 8.70
C PRO A 59 0.71 -9.93 7.33
N VAL A 60 1.26 -10.65 6.36
CA VAL A 60 1.53 -10.11 5.02
C VAL A 60 0.24 -9.68 4.31
N PHE A 61 -0.80 -10.52 4.35
CA PHE A 61 -2.11 -10.15 3.80
C PHE A 61 -2.83 -9.11 4.65
N GLY A 62 -2.73 -9.18 5.98
CA GLY A 62 -3.32 -8.20 6.88
C GLY A 62 -2.79 -6.79 6.64
N ILE A 63 -1.46 -6.64 6.59
CA ILE A 63 -0.79 -5.36 6.33
C ILE A 63 -1.13 -4.83 4.95
N LYS A 64 -1.13 -5.68 3.91
CA LYS A 64 -1.54 -5.29 2.55
C LYS A 64 -2.93 -4.67 2.56
N LYS A 65 -3.90 -5.33 3.19
CA LYS A 65 -5.28 -4.85 3.27
C LYS A 65 -5.35 -3.50 3.99
N ILE A 66 -4.63 -3.35 5.10
CA ILE A 66 -4.58 -2.08 5.83
C ILE A 66 -4.01 -0.95 4.96
N ILE A 67 -2.92 -1.19 4.23
CA ILE A 67 -2.31 -0.19 3.33
C ILE A 67 -3.27 0.16 2.19
N ASP A 68 -3.88 -0.84 1.56
CA ASP A 68 -4.81 -0.60 0.46
C ASP A 68 -6.02 0.23 0.91
N ASP A 69 -6.61 -0.12 2.06
CA ASP A 69 -7.81 0.54 2.59
C ASP A 69 -7.49 1.94 3.15
N LYS A 70 -6.41 2.11 3.92
CA LYS A 70 -6.12 3.37 4.63
C LYS A 70 -5.30 4.38 3.83
N ILE A 71 -4.40 3.91 2.96
CA ILE A 71 -3.45 4.77 2.24
C ILE A 71 -3.83 4.87 0.77
N VAL A 72 -3.89 3.73 0.07
CA VAL A 72 -4.08 3.71 -1.39
C VAL A 72 -5.44 4.26 -1.77
N SER A 73 -6.49 3.91 -1.03
CA SER A 73 -7.85 4.40 -1.27
C SER A 73 -7.92 5.93 -1.19
N LYS A 74 -7.46 6.51 -0.07
CA LYS A 74 -7.46 7.97 0.12
C LYS A 74 -6.61 8.69 -0.92
N LEU A 75 -5.43 8.14 -1.24
CA LEU A 75 -4.56 8.73 -2.26
C LEU A 75 -5.25 8.75 -3.64
N LYS A 76 -6.01 7.71 -3.99
CA LYS A 76 -6.80 7.70 -5.23
C LYS A 76 -7.86 8.81 -5.23
N THR A 77 -8.51 9.08 -4.11
CA THR A 77 -9.47 10.19 -4.01
C THR A 77 -8.81 11.53 -4.31
N VAL A 78 -7.63 11.80 -3.71
CA VAL A 78 -6.86 13.02 -3.98
C VAL A 78 -6.43 13.09 -5.45
N VAL A 79 -5.92 11.99 -6.01
CA VAL A 79 -5.51 11.91 -7.43
C VAL A 79 -6.68 12.18 -8.38
N ASN A 80 -7.85 11.63 -8.09
CA ASN A 80 -9.05 11.87 -8.90
C ASN A 80 -9.49 13.33 -8.81
N GLY A 81 -9.49 13.91 -7.60
CA GLY A 81 -9.80 15.33 -7.43
C GLY A 81 -8.83 16.24 -8.18
N MET A 82 -7.53 15.96 -8.13
CA MET A 82 -6.54 16.68 -8.94
C MET A 82 -6.79 16.50 -10.44
N HIS A 83 -7.20 15.32 -10.89
CA HIS A 83 -7.51 15.08 -12.29
C HIS A 83 -8.69 15.95 -12.76
N GLU A 84 -9.78 15.99 -11.99
CA GLU A 84 -10.94 16.85 -12.28
C GLU A 84 -10.55 18.33 -12.35
N VAL A 85 -9.79 18.82 -11.36
CA VAL A 85 -9.28 20.19 -11.34
C VAL A 85 -8.39 20.48 -12.56
N SER A 86 -7.53 19.54 -12.96
CA SER A 86 -6.67 19.70 -14.15
C SER A 86 -7.45 19.75 -15.47
N MET A 87 -8.67 19.20 -15.49
CA MET A 87 -9.58 19.23 -16.63
C MET A 87 -10.49 20.48 -16.63
N GLY A 88 -10.29 21.41 -15.68
CA GLY A 88 -11.05 22.64 -15.55
C GLY A 88 -12.28 22.54 -14.66
N ASN A 89 -12.55 21.38 -14.06
CA ASN A 89 -13.66 21.20 -13.12
C ASN A 89 -13.25 21.69 -11.72
N LEU A 90 -13.30 23.00 -11.52
CA LEU A 90 -12.91 23.63 -10.26
C LEU A 90 -13.98 23.55 -9.17
N ASP A 91 -15.18 23.07 -9.50
CA ASP A 91 -16.26 22.83 -8.54
C ASP A 91 -16.16 21.46 -7.85
N TYR A 92 -15.27 20.59 -8.34
CA TYR A 92 -15.03 19.29 -7.72
C TYR A 92 -14.28 19.44 -6.41
N GLU A 93 -14.96 19.18 -5.28
CA GLU A 93 -14.35 19.20 -3.96
C GLU A 93 -13.52 17.95 -3.69
N ILE A 94 -12.30 18.14 -3.17
CA ILE A 94 -11.43 17.03 -2.77
C ILE A 94 -11.77 16.65 -1.33
N TYR A 95 -12.78 15.80 -1.15
CA TYR A 95 -13.15 15.32 0.18
C TYR A 95 -12.30 14.11 0.60
N VAL A 96 -11.55 14.25 1.68
CA VAL A 96 -10.89 13.15 2.39
C VAL A 96 -11.37 13.13 3.83
N GLU A 97 -11.63 11.94 4.39
CA GLU A 97 -12.03 11.78 5.78
C GLU A 97 -10.97 12.38 6.71
N LYS A 98 -11.43 13.10 7.75
CA LYS A 98 -10.54 13.70 8.77
C LYS A 98 -9.85 12.60 9.58
N THR A 99 -8.54 12.52 9.45
CA THR A 99 -7.71 11.48 10.06
C THR A 99 -6.52 11.99 10.86
N GLY A 100 -6.20 13.28 10.77
CA GLY A 100 -5.07 13.93 11.41
C GLY A 100 -3.72 13.44 10.89
N ASP A 101 -3.67 12.88 9.68
CA ASP A 101 -2.48 12.30 9.06
C ASP A 101 -2.01 13.13 7.85
N GLU A 102 -0.85 12.80 7.31
CA GLU A 102 -0.24 13.51 6.19
C GLU A 102 -1.09 13.47 4.91
N LEU A 103 -2.01 12.49 4.79
CA LEU A 103 -2.91 12.39 3.64
C LEU A 103 -4.06 13.40 3.72
N GLU A 104 -4.56 13.71 4.92
CA GLU A 104 -5.49 14.81 5.13
C GLU A 104 -4.82 16.14 4.79
N GLU A 105 -3.63 16.40 5.34
CA GLU A 105 -2.90 17.64 5.08
C GLU A 105 -2.62 17.84 3.57
N LEU A 106 -2.30 16.75 2.87
CA LEU A 106 -2.13 16.74 1.42
C LEU A 106 -3.43 17.13 0.70
N ALA A 107 -4.55 16.50 1.07
CA ALA A 107 -5.85 16.77 0.46
C ALA A 107 -6.28 18.23 0.65
N GLU A 108 -6.16 18.74 1.88
CA GLU A 108 -6.49 20.14 2.19
C GLU A 108 -5.59 21.13 1.44
N SER A 109 -4.30 20.82 1.32
CA SER A 109 -3.37 21.66 0.56
C SER A 109 -3.73 21.75 -0.91
N PHE A 110 -4.15 20.64 -1.51
CA PHE A 110 -4.65 20.64 -2.89
C PHE A 110 -5.99 21.35 -3.03
N ASP A 111 -6.91 21.21 -2.07
CA ASP A 111 -8.19 21.92 -2.13
C ASP A 111 -8.01 23.44 -2.02
N ARG A 112 -7.10 23.91 -1.16
CA ARG A 112 -6.70 25.33 -1.10
C ARG A 112 -6.15 25.84 -2.43
N MET A 113 -5.37 25.00 -3.13
CA MET A 113 -4.83 25.32 -4.45
C MET A 113 -5.96 25.43 -5.48
N ARG A 114 -6.89 24.47 -5.53
CA ARG A 114 -8.08 24.51 -6.39
C ARG A 114 -8.89 25.79 -6.16
N MET A 115 -9.19 26.11 -4.91
CA MET A 115 -9.93 27.32 -4.53
C MET A 115 -9.23 28.59 -5.01
N SER A 116 -7.90 28.64 -4.90
CA SER A 116 -7.10 29.79 -5.36
C SER A 116 -7.17 29.94 -6.89
N ILE A 117 -7.06 28.84 -7.64
CA ILE A 117 -7.19 28.84 -9.10
C ILE A 117 -8.60 29.31 -9.50
N LYS A 118 -9.64 28.79 -8.83
CA LYS A 118 -11.03 29.18 -9.07
C LYS A 118 -11.24 30.67 -8.88
N ALA A 119 -10.77 31.22 -7.76
CA ALA A 119 -10.88 32.64 -7.48
C ALA A 119 -10.15 33.52 -8.52
N ILE A 120 -8.98 33.08 -9.01
CA ILE A 120 -8.25 33.80 -10.07
C ILE A 120 -9.03 33.76 -11.39
N MET A 121 -9.57 32.60 -11.77
CA MET A 121 -10.40 32.46 -12.98
C MET A 121 -11.65 33.33 -12.93
N GLU A 122 -12.36 33.35 -11.80
CA GLU A 122 -13.54 34.20 -11.63
C GLU A 122 -13.22 35.70 -11.76
N LYS A 123 -12.07 36.14 -11.24
CA LYS A 123 -11.60 37.53 -11.40
C LYS A 123 -11.26 37.86 -12.84
N LEU A 124 -10.61 36.93 -13.55
CA LEU A 124 -10.30 37.08 -14.98
C LEU A 124 -11.59 37.20 -15.80
N GLU A 125 -12.59 36.35 -15.55
CA GLU A 125 -13.87 36.38 -16.25
C GLU A 125 -14.65 37.68 -16.01
N LYS A 126 -14.55 38.25 -14.81
CA LYS A 126 -15.17 39.53 -14.46
C LYS A 126 -14.40 40.76 -14.97
N GLY A 127 -13.19 40.57 -15.52
CA GLY A 127 -12.32 41.67 -15.94
C GLY A 127 -11.77 42.50 -14.77
N GLU A 128 -11.63 41.90 -13.59
CA GLU A 128 -11.13 42.53 -12.36
C GLU A 128 -9.60 42.39 -12.20
N LEU A 129 -8.89 42.02 -13.27
CA LEU A 129 -7.44 41.83 -13.35
C LEU A 129 -6.84 42.60 -14.52
#